data_AF-A0A6C0EQL5-F1
#
_entry.id   AF-A0A6C0EQL5-F1
#
_cell.length_a   1.000
_cell.length_b   1.000
_cell.length_c   1.000
_cell.angle_alpha   90.00
_cell.angle_beta   90.00
_cell.angle_gamma   90.00
#
_symmetry.space_group_name_H-M   'P 1'
#
loop_
_entity.id
_entity.type
_entity.pdbx_description
1 polymer ?
#
loop_
_entity_poly.entity_id
_entity_poly.type
_entity_poly.pdbx_seq_one_letter_code
_entity_poly.pdbx_strand_id
1 'polypeptide(L)'
;MVIKTLELNKEIETIIYDFRENECIRAFFHKLRSLKDDIHISISEELFKKFDVEYKCVYYEHLYGDNDADTLHVVNDCIEVLNAIITTGPIVC
;
A
#
# COMPACT_ATOMS: atom_id res chain seq x y z
N MET A 1 7.08 3.54 19.10
CA MET A 1 6.07 3.68 18.03
C MET A 1 6.55 4.57 16.90
N VAL A 2 7.03 5.80 17.17
CA VAL A 2 7.51 6.73 16.11
C VAL A 2 8.55 6.15 15.16
N ILE A 3 9.55 5.40 15.67
CA ILE A 3 10.59 4.78 14.83
C ILE A 3 9.99 3.79 13.81
N LYS A 4 9.06 2.94 14.24
CA LYS A 4 8.38 1.97 13.36
C LYS A 4 7.52 2.64 12.29
N THR A 5 6.85 3.75 12.63
CA THR A 5 6.07 4.53 11.65
C THR A 5 6.96 5.16 10.58
N LEU A 6 8.14 5.67 10.95
CA LEU A 6 9.09 6.24 10.00
C LEU A 6 9.71 5.19 9.07
N GLU A 7 10.02 4.00 9.60
CA GLU A 7 10.48 2.85 8.81
C GLU A 7 9.39 2.41 7.82
N LEU A 8 8.15 2.30 8.29
CA LEU A 8 7.00 1.97 7.46
C LEU A 8 6.80 2.98 6.33
N ASN A 9 6.85 4.29 6.62
CA ASN A 9 6.69 5.33 5.61
C ASN A 9 7.74 5.22 4.49
N LYS A 10 9.01 4.98 4.82
CA LYS A 10 10.08 4.79 3.83
C LYS A 10 9.85 3.57 2.94
N GLU A 11 9.35 2.50 3.53
CA GLU A 11 9.10 1.28 2.78
C GLU A 11 7.88 1.44 1.85
N ILE A 12 6.83 2.12 2.30
CA ILE A 12 5.70 2.50 1.44
C ILE A 12 6.17 3.39 0.27
N GLU A 13 7.00 4.40 0.53
CA GLU A 13 7.56 5.26 -0.53
C GLU A 13 8.35 4.45 -1.56
N THR A 14 9.15 3.48 -1.10
CA THR A 14 9.92 2.59 -1.96
C THR A 14 9.02 1.74 -2.85
N ILE A 15 7.94 1.18 -2.28
CA ILE A 15 6.95 0.39 -3.01
C ILE A 15 6.27 1.22 -4.11
N ILE A 16 5.84 2.44 -3.78
CA ILE A 16 5.18 3.35 -4.73
C ILE A 16 6.16 3.73 -5.85
N TYR A 17 7.40 4.07 -5.49
CA TYR A 17 8.43 4.43 -6.46
C TYR A 17 8.72 3.28 -7.43
N ASP A 18 8.96 2.08 -6.92
CA ASP A 18 9.28 0.91 -7.74
C ASP A 18 8.14 0.53 -8.69
N PHE A 19 6.88 0.72 -8.28
CA PHE A 19 5.73 0.53 -9.15
C PHE A 19 5.67 1.60 -10.25
N ARG A 20 5.88 2.88 -9.93
CA ARG A 20 5.85 3.97 -10.92
C ARG A 20 6.94 3.84 -11.99
N GLU A 21 8.10 3.29 -11.64
CA GLU A 21 9.20 3.09 -12.59
C GLU A 21 9.01 1.88 -13.52
N ASN A 22 8.32 0.83 -13.05
CA ASN A 22 8.27 -0.46 -13.76
C ASN A 22 6.85 -0.90 -14.16
N GLU A 23 5.81 -0.24 -13.66
CA GLU A 23 4.38 -0.56 -13.82
C GLU A 23 4.04 -2.04 -13.55
N CYS A 24 4.85 -2.71 -12.72
CA CYS A 24 4.76 -4.14 -12.49
C CYS A 24 3.84 -4.47 -11.30
N ILE A 25 2.58 -4.79 -11.61
CA ILE A 25 1.52 -5.06 -10.62
C ILE A 25 1.88 -6.24 -9.69
N ARG A 26 2.43 -7.33 -10.24
CA ARG A 26 2.87 -8.48 -9.43
C ARG A 26 3.96 -8.10 -8.43
N ALA A 27 4.94 -7.32 -8.86
CA ALA A 27 6.02 -6.87 -7.99
C ALA A 27 5.51 -5.93 -6.89
N PHE A 28 4.61 -5.01 -7.24
CA PHE A 28 3.89 -4.15 -6.28
C PHE A 28 3.15 -4.98 -5.23
N PHE A 29 2.34 -5.95 -5.66
CA PHE A 29 1.60 -6.82 -4.75
C PHE A 29 2.51 -7.62 -3.82
N HIS A 30 3.58 -8.22 -4.35
CA HIS A 30 4.52 -9.00 -3.54
C HIS A 30 5.16 -8.16 -2.43
N LYS A 31 5.53 -6.91 -2.73
CA LYS A 31 6.09 -6.00 -1.72
C LYS A 31 5.03 -5.54 -0.72
N LEU A 32 3.82 -5.23 -1.16
CA LEU A 32 2.71 -4.88 -0.26
C LEU A 32 2.38 -6.00 0.73
N ARG A 33 2.38 -7.25 0.25
CA ARG A 33 2.09 -8.41 1.08
C ARG A 33 3.05 -8.53 2.25
N SER A 34 4.34 -8.24 2.02
CA SER A 34 5.35 -8.24 3.09
C SER A 34 5.12 -7.13 4.12
N LEU A 35 4.52 -6.02 3.70
CA LEU A 35 4.30 -4.83 4.53
C LEU A 35 2.99 -4.84 5.33
N LYS A 36 2.00 -5.65 4.90
CA LYS A 36 0.63 -5.61 5.42
C LYS A 36 0.54 -5.76 6.94
N ASP A 37 1.31 -6.68 7.52
CA ASP A 37 1.29 -6.95 8.96
C ASP A 37 1.89 -5.78 9.76
N ASP A 38 2.91 -5.10 9.21
CA ASP A 38 3.54 -3.94 9.84
C ASP A 38 2.65 -2.69 9.77
N ILE A 39 1.87 -2.54 8.69
CA ILE A 39 0.81 -1.53 8.60
C ILE A 39 -0.19 -1.74 9.74
N HIS A 40 -0.73 -2.94 9.91
CA HIS A 40 -1.74 -3.23 10.95
C HIS A 40 -1.30 -2.80 12.36
N ILE A 41 -0.02 -3.01 12.68
CA ILE A 41 0.52 -2.73 14.02
C ILE A 41 0.77 -1.23 14.25
N SER A 42 0.93 -0.44 13.18
CA SER A 42 1.53 0.90 13.26
C SER A 42 0.57 2.06 13.00
N ILE A 43 -0.63 1.81 12.47
CA ILE A 43 -1.61 2.85 12.09
C ILE A 43 -2.97 2.64 12.77
N SER A 44 -3.86 3.63 12.68
CA SER A 44 -5.21 3.52 13.24
C SER A 44 -6.03 2.42 12.56
N GLU A 45 -6.93 1.78 13.32
CA GLU A 45 -7.81 0.71 12.79
C GLU A 45 -8.64 1.17 11.57
N GLU A 46 -9.04 2.44 11.52
CA GLU A 46 -9.81 2.98 10.40
C GLU A 46 -9.00 3.03 9.10
N LEU A 47 -7.76 3.51 9.16
CA LEU A 47 -6.88 3.56 8.00
C LEU A 47 -6.47 2.15 7.56
N PHE A 48 -6.22 1.24 8.51
CA PHE A 48 -5.95 -0.15 8.20
C PHE A 48 -7.13 -0.84 7.50
N LYS A 49 -8.37 -0.56 7.93
CA LYS A 49 -9.57 -1.10 7.26
C LYS A 49 -9.68 -0.63 5.81
N LYS A 50 -9.44 0.67 5.54
CA LYS A 50 -9.42 1.20 4.17
C LYS A 50 -8.34 0.51 3.34
N PHE A 51 -7.14 0.38 3.90
CA PHE A 51 -6.03 -0.32 3.23
C PHE A 51 -6.34 -1.80 2.96
N ASP A 52 -6.93 -2.54 3.90
CA ASP A 52 -7.25 -3.95 3.72
C ASP A 52 -8.33 -4.20 2.65
N VAL A 53 -9.26 -3.25 2.46
CA VAL A 53 -10.23 -3.28 1.35
C VAL A 53 -9.49 -3.16 0.02
N GLU A 54 -8.68 -2.11 -0.17
CA GLU A 54 -7.96 -1.91 -1.43
C GLU A 54 -6.95 -3.03 -1.71
N TYR A 55 -6.24 -3.51 -0.69
CA TYR A 55 -5.34 -4.64 -0.80
C TYR A 55 -6.05 -5.89 -1.33
N LYS A 56 -7.27 -6.18 -0.85
CA LYS A 56 -8.07 -7.31 -1.33
C LYS A 56 -8.51 -7.11 -2.78
N CYS A 57 -8.88 -5.90 -3.17
CA CYS A 57 -9.21 -5.59 -4.55
C CYS A 57 -7.99 -5.86 -5.46
N VAL A 58 -6.81 -5.32 -5.13
CA VAL A 58 -5.55 -5.61 -5.86
C VAL A 58 -5.27 -7.12 -5.88
N TYR A 59 -5.49 -7.81 -4.75
CA TYR A 59 -5.27 -9.25 -4.64
C TYR A 59 -6.17 -10.07 -5.57
N TYR A 60 -7.45 -9.73 -5.71
CA TYR A 60 -8.29 -10.49 -6.61
C TYR A 60 -8.04 -10.10 -8.07
N GLU A 61 -7.90 -8.81 -8.39
CA GLU A 61 -7.67 -8.35 -9.76
C GLU A 61 -6.39 -8.93 -10.38
N HIS A 62 -5.25 -8.90 -9.66
CA HIS A 62 -4.00 -9.47 -10.21
C HIS A 62 -4.05 -10.99 -10.44
N LEU A 63 -4.99 -11.71 -9.82
CA LEU A 63 -5.18 -13.15 -10.07
C LEU A 63 -5.98 -13.41 -11.36
N TYR A 64 -6.77 -12.43 -11.81
CA TYR A 64 -7.64 -12.57 -12.98
C TYR A 64 -7.09 -11.85 -14.23
N GLY A 65 -6.13 -10.92 -14.09
CA GLY A 65 -5.39 -10.31 -15.20
C GLY A 65 -4.24 -9.42 -14.76
N ASP A 66 -3.08 -9.51 -15.42
CA ASP A 66 -1.90 -8.69 -15.09
C ASP A 66 -1.93 -7.28 -15.70
N ASN A 67 -2.90 -6.96 -16.57
CA ASN A 67 -2.80 -5.80 -17.47
C ASN A 67 -4.15 -5.20 -17.92
N ASP A 68 -5.24 -5.48 -17.21
CA ASP A 68 -6.50 -4.82 -17.52
C ASP A 68 -6.54 -3.41 -16.89
N ALA A 69 -7.19 -2.47 -17.59
CA ALA A 69 -7.32 -1.08 -17.13
C ALA A 69 -7.93 -1.01 -15.71
N ASP A 70 -8.82 -1.94 -15.39
CA ASP A 70 -9.46 -2.08 -14.08
C ASP A 70 -8.44 -2.44 -12.98
N THR A 71 -7.46 -3.32 -13.27
CA THR A 71 -6.38 -3.66 -12.34
C THR A 71 -5.50 -2.44 -12.03
N LEU A 72 -5.21 -1.60 -13.04
CA LEU A 72 -4.43 -0.38 -12.84
C LEU A 72 -5.19 0.66 -12.00
N HIS A 73 -6.50 0.80 -12.19
CA HIS A 73 -7.34 1.66 -11.36
C HIS A 73 -7.28 1.24 -9.88
N VAL A 74 -7.43 -0.05 -9.60
CA VAL A 74 -7.40 -0.57 -8.23
C VAL A 74 -6.01 -0.43 -7.59
N VAL A 75 -4.93 -0.55 -8.36
CA VAL A 75 -3.57 -0.24 -7.86
C VAL A 75 -3.42 1.22 -7.51
N ASN A 76 -3.96 2.14 -8.32
CA ASN A 76 -3.94 3.57 -8.02
C ASN A 76 -4.72 3.91 -6.75
N ASP A 77 -5.91 3.34 -6.56
CA ASP A 77 -6.70 3.53 -5.33
C ASP A 77 -5.93 3.04 -4.09
N CYS A 78 -5.23 1.90 -4.21
CA CYS A 78 -4.36 1.41 -3.15
C CYS A 78 -3.19 2.37 -2.85
N ILE A 79 -2.57 2.96 -3.88
CA ILE A 79 -1.52 3.98 -3.73
C ILE A 79 -2.07 5.24 -3.06
N GLU A 80 -3.32 5.64 -3.33
CA GLU A 80 -3.95 6.78 -2.65
C GLU A 80 -4.09 6.52 -1.14
N VAL A 81 -4.52 5.33 -0.74
CA VAL A 81 -4.60 4.95 0.67
C VAL A 81 -3.21 4.90 1.33
N LEU A 82 -2.20 4.39 0.62
CA LEU A 82 -0.81 4.38 1.10
C LEU A 82 -0.25 5.80 1.29
N ASN A 83 -0.56 6.74 0.39
CA ASN A 83 -0.22 8.15 0.57
C ASN A 83 -0.97 8.79 1.75
N ALA A 84 -2.23 8.41 1.98
CA ALA A 84 -2.98 8.84 3.16
C ALA A 84 -2.30 8.36 4.45
N ILE A 85 -1.76 7.13 4.47
CA ILE A 85 -0.99 6.59 5.60
C ILE A 85 0.30 7.39 5.83
N ILE A 86 1.08 7.67 4.77
CA ILE A 86 2.31 8.48 4.87
C ILE A 86 2.00 9.87 5.43
N THR A 87 0.94 10.51 4.96
CA THR A 87 0.57 11.88 5.37
C THR A 87 -0.06 11.96 6.76
N THR A 88 -0.66 10.87 7.26
CA THR A 88 -1.23 10.81 8.62
C THR A 88 -0.22 10.33 9.67
N GLY A 89 0.96 9.83 9.30
CA GLY A 89 2.00 9.41 10.25
C GLY A 89 3.30 10.24 10.15
N PRO A 90 4.02 10.56 11.25
CA PRO A 90 3.59 10.77 12.63
C PRO A 90 3.28 12.26 12.92
N ILE A 91 2.14 12.56 13.54
CA ILE A 91 1.96 13.82 14.29
C ILE A 91 2.78 13.68 15.56
N VAL A 92 3.89 14.41 15.63
CA VAL A 92 4.61 14.69 16.88
C VAL A 92 3.72 15.63 17.68
N CYS A 93 3.24 15.18 18.85
CA CYS A 93 2.88 16.09 19.93
C CYS A 93 4.11 16.28 20.82
#